data_AF-A0A966FAX0-F1
#
_entry.id   AF-A0A966FAX0-F1
#
_cell.length_a   1.000
_cell.length_b   1.000
_cell.length_c   1.000
_cell.angle_alpha   90.00
_cell.angle_beta   90.00
_cell.angle_gamma   90.00
#
_symmetry.space_group_name_H-M   'P 1'
#
loop_
_entity.id
_entity.type
_entity.pdbx_description
1 polymer ?
#
loop_
_entity_poly.entity_id
_entity_poly.type
_entity_poly.pdbx_seq_one_letter_code
_entity_poly.pdbx_strand_id
1 'polypeptide(L)'
;TPAAAFWFGTVSGLSPDMVAFARWPLVLLAVMPALEVLLSLQRAILVTVRLTPLITWATAIEVGGIVMTLAIGIAGADLIGAVAATLGILLGRVGANLFLLRPTFAAVRQRE
;
A
#
# COMPACT_ATOMS: atom_id res chain seq x y z
N THR A 1 -14.27 10.26 -11.31
CA THR A 1 -14.00 11.17 -12.44
C THR A 1 -14.70 10.63 -13.68
N PRO A 2 -14.96 11.45 -14.71
CA PRO A 2 -15.57 10.97 -15.95
C PRO A 2 -14.80 9.80 -16.60
N ALA A 3 -13.46 9.86 -16.53
CA ALA A 3 -12.57 8.78 -16.97
C ALA A 3 -12.79 7.46 -16.20
N ALA A 4 -12.99 7.52 -14.88
CA ALA A 4 -13.26 6.33 -14.08
C ALA A 4 -14.60 5.67 -14.44
N ALA A 5 -15.64 6.47 -14.72
CA ALA A 5 -16.94 5.95 -15.13
C ALA A 5 -16.87 5.27 -16.51
N PHE A 6 -16.16 5.87 -17.47
CA PHE A 6 -15.93 5.27 -18.78
C PHE A 6 -15.12 3.96 -18.67
N TRP A 7 -14.03 3.97 -17.90
CA TRP A 7 -13.19 2.78 -17.75
C TRP A 7 -13.92 1.62 -17.08
N PHE A 8 -14.58 1.87 -15.94
CA PHE A 8 -15.25 0.81 -15.20
C PHE A 8 -16.54 0.34 -15.88
N GLY A 9 -17.37 1.26 -16.39
CA GLY A 9 -18.63 0.89 -17.04
C GLY A 9 -18.45 0.36 -18.46
N THR A 10 -17.71 1.08 -19.31
CA THR A 10 -17.63 0.78 -20.75
C THR A 10 -16.50 -0.19 -21.09
N VAL A 11 -15.29 0.02 -20.56
CA VAL A 11 -14.13 -0.84 -20.90
C VAL A 11 -14.12 -2.11 -20.07
N SER A 12 -14.37 -2.00 -18.77
CA SER A 12 -14.35 -3.13 -17.83
C SER A 12 -15.69 -3.86 -17.75
N GLY A 13 -16.76 -3.29 -18.30
CA GLY A 13 -18.08 -3.90 -18.36
C GLY A 13 -18.80 -4.05 -17.01
N LEU A 14 -18.43 -3.26 -16.00
CA LEU A 14 -19.05 -3.35 -14.68
C LEU A 14 -20.48 -2.80 -14.71
N SER A 15 -21.38 -3.49 -13.99
CA SER A 15 -22.73 -2.96 -13.74
C SER A 15 -22.66 -1.63 -12.97
N PRO A 16 -23.68 -0.76 -13.07
CA PRO A 16 -23.67 0.54 -12.39
C PRO A 16 -23.38 0.44 -10.89
N ASP A 17 -23.92 -0.59 -10.22
CA ASP A 17 -23.70 -0.82 -8.78
C ASP A 17 -22.25 -1.21 -8.47
N MET A 18 -21.61 -1.99 -9.34
CA MET A 18 -20.20 -2.37 -9.22
C MET A 18 -19.26 -1.19 -9.55
N VAL A 19 -19.65 -0.32 -10.47
CA VAL A 19 -18.92 0.94 -10.74
C VAL A 19 -18.96 1.85 -9.51
N ALA A 20 -20.13 1.98 -8.86
CA ALA A 20 -20.27 2.76 -7.63
C ALA A 20 -19.43 2.17 -6.49
N PHE A 21 -19.41 0.84 -6.36
CA PHE A 21 -18.58 0.12 -5.38
C PHE A 21 -17.08 0.33 -5.63
N ALA A 22 -16.59 0.15 -6.86
CA ALA A 22 -15.18 0.23 -7.22
C ALA A 22 -14.55 1.63 -7.00
N ARG A 23 -15.39 2.66 -6.87
CA ARG A 23 -14.93 4.05 -6.65
C ARG A 23 -14.12 4.19 -5.35
N TRP A 24 -14.56 3.58 -4.25
CA TRP A 24 -13.90 3.73 -2.95
C TRP A 24 -12.50 3.08 -2.94
N PRO A 25 -12.35 1.80 -3.35
CA PRO A 25 -11.04 1.19 -3.52
C PRO A 25 -10.09 2.01 -4.40
N LEU A 26 -10.59 2.54 -5.53
CA LEU A 26 -9.78 3.35 -6.44
C LEU A 26 -9.22 4.61 -5.75
N VAL A 27 -10.05 5.33 -4.99
CA VAL A 27 -9.62 6.55 -4.29
C VAL A 27 -8.59 6.22 -3.22
N LEU A 28 -8.77 5.14 -2.48
CA LEU A 28 -7.79 4.69 -1.47
C LEU A 28 -6.44 4.33 -2.11
N LEU A 29 -6.46 3.65 -3.26
CA LEU A 29 -5.24 3.27 -3.98
C LEU A 29 -4.57 4.45 -4.68
N ALA A 30 -5.23 5.61 -4.82
CA ALA A 30 -4.65 6.77 -5.50
C ALA A 30 -3.38 7.31 -4.82
N VAL A 31 -3.21 7.07 -3.51
CA VAL A 31 -1.98 7.46 -2.76
C VAL A 31 -0.84 6.45 -2.91
N MET A 32 -1.13 5.23 -3.37
CA MET A 32 -0.13 4.16 -3.50
C MET A 32 1.10 4.59 -4.29
N PRO A 33 1.00 5.22 -5.47
CA PRO A 33 2.19 5.61 -6.24
C PRO A 33 3.17 6.47 -5.43
N ALA A 34 2.67 7.40 -4.60
CA ALA A 34 3.53 8.23 -3.76
C ALA A 34 4.25 7.40 -2.68
N LEU A 35 3.55 6.45 -2.06
CA LEU A 35 4.11 5.56 -1.06
C LEU A 35 5.13 4.57 -1.66
N GLU A 36 4.93 4.12 -2.91
CA GLU A 36 5.87 3.28 -3.64
C GLU A 36 7.17 4.02 -3.94
N VAL A 37 7.06 5.28 -4.39
CA VAL A 37 8.23 6.13 -4.66
C VAL A 37 9.03 6.37 -3.38
N LEU A 38 8.36 6.70 -2.27
CA LEU A 38 9.02 6.90 -0.98
C LEU A 38 9.72 5.63 -0.50
N LEU A 39 9.05 4.48 -0.58
CA LEU A 39 9.61 3.20 -0.18
C LEU A 39 10.81 2.80 -1.04
N SER A 40 10.73 3.03 -2.36
CA SER A 40 11.84 2.82 -3.29
C SER A 40 13.06 3.65 -2.92
N LEU A 41 12.86 4.94 -2.60
CA LEU A 41 13.92 5.83 -2.14
C LEU A 41 14.56 5.34 -0.84
N GLN A 42 13.74 4.98 0.17
CA GLN A 42 14.23 4.44 1.45
C GLN A 42 15.09 3.18 1.25
N ARG A 43 14.62 2.25 0.41
CA ARG A 43 15.35 1.02 0.08
C ARG A 43 16.65 1.32 -0.64
N ALA A 44 16.65 2.22 -1.62
CA ALA A 44 17.84 2.63 -2.33
C ALA A 44 18.90 3.20 -1.38
N ILE A 45 18.52 4.11 -0.47
CA ILE A 45 19.43 4.67 0.54
C ILE A 45 20.03 3.56 1.41
N LEU A 46 19.21 2.65 1.93
CA LEU A 46 19.66 1.57 2.82
C LEU A 46 20.57 0.55 2.13
N VAL A 47 20.39 0.30 0.83
CA VAL A 47 21.30 -0.52 0.02
C VAL A 47 22.70 0.10 0.00
N THR A 48 22.80 1.43 -0.14
CA THR A 48 24.12 2.09 -0.21
C THR A 48 24.93 1.99 1.08
N VAL A 49 24.26 1.87 2.24
CA VAL A 49 24.89 1.68 3.56
C VAL A 49 24.88 0.21 3.99
N ARG A 50 24.54 -0.72 3.09
CA ARG A 50 24.51 -2.19 3.30
C ARG A 50 23.56 -2.66 4.42
N LEU A 51 22.51 -1.89 4.74
CA LEU A 51 21.48 -2.24 5.72
C LEU A 51 20.28 -2.94 5.08
N THR A 52 20.54 -3.91 4.21
CA THR A 52 19.49 -4.67 3.50
C THR A 52 18.60 -5.55 4.38
N PRO A 53 19.00 -6.05 5.56
CA PRO A 53 18.08 -6.80 6.43
C PRO A 53 16.85 -5.98 6.85
N LEU A 54 16.98 -4.66 6.97
CA LEU A 54 15.85 -3.77 7.28
C LEU A 54 14.82 -3.75 6.15
N ILE A 55 15.27 -3.91 4.91
CA ILE A 55 14.38 -4.01 3.73
C ILE A 55 13.53 -5.29 3.83
N THR A 56 14.13 -6.41 4.23
CA THR A 56 13.41 -7.67 4.45
C THR A 56 12.37 -7.53 5.54
N TRP A 57 12.71 -6.90 6.67
CA TRP A 57 11.74 -6.65 7.74
C TRP A 57 10.59 -5.74 7.31
N ALA A 58 10.88 -4.71 6.50
CA ALA A 58 9.82 -3.86 5.94
C ALA A 58 8.85 -4.65 5.05
N THR A 59 9.36 -5.57 4.22
CA THR A 59 8.52 -6.47 3.41
C THR A 59 7.71 -7.43 4.28
N ALA A 60 8.30 -7.96 5.36
CA ALA A 60 7.56 -8.79 6.31
C ALA A 60 6.43 -8.02 7.00
N ILE A 61 6.65 -6.75 7.35
CA ILE A 61 5.62 -5.86 7.89
C ILE A 61 4.52 -5.60 6.87
N GLU A 62 4.87 -5.41 5.60
CA GLU A 62 3.91 -5.21 4.52
C GLU A 62 2.99 -6.43 4.36
N VAL A 63 3.58 -7.62 4.15
CA VAL A 63 2.83 -8.87 3.98
C VAL A 63 2.04 -9.21 5.24
N GLY A 64 2.66 -9.08 6.42
CA GLY A 64 1.99 -9.28 7.70
C GLY A 64 0.80 -8.33 7.88
N GLY A 65 0.96 -7.06 7.53
CA GLY A 65 -0.11 -6.05 7.58
C GLY A 65 -1.27 -6.39 6.65
N ILE A 66 -0.98 -6.85 5.43
CA ILE A 66 -2.01 -7.31 4.49
C ILE A 66 -2.78 -8.50 5.05
N VAL A 67 -2.07 -9.54 5.52
CA VAL A 67 -2.69 -10.75 6.08
C VAL A 67 -3.54 -10.42 7.30
N MET A 68 -3.02 -9.61 8.23
CA MET A 68 -3.74 -9.19 9.43
C MET A 68 -5.00 -8.38 9.08
N THR A 69 -4.89 -7.45 8.14
CA THR A 69 -6.03 -6.62 7.72
C THR A 69 -7.09 -7.45 7.01
N LEU A 70 -6.71 -8.42 6.19
CA LEU A 70 -7.64 -9.35 5.56
C LEU A 70 -8.33 -10.23 6.60
N ALA A 71 -7.57 -10.82 7.53
CA ALA A 71 -8.12 -11.67 8.57
C ALA A 71 -9.12 -10.91 9.45
N ILE A 72 -8.74 -9.72 9.95
CA ILE A 72 -9.62 -8.89 10.79
C ILE A 72 -10.80 -8.36 9.98
N GLY A 73 -10.56 -7.84 8.78
CA GLY A 73 -11.56 -7.23 7.93
C GLY A 73 -12.64 -8.21 7.49
N ILE A 74 -12.25 -9.41 7.04
CA ILE A 74 -13.18 -10.42 6.54
C ILE A 74 -13.81 -11.19 7.69
N ALA A 75 -13.00 -11.74 8.61
CA ALA A 75 -13.53 -12.63 9.65
C ALA A 75 -14.11 -11.89 10.86
N GLY A 76 -13.65 -10.67 11.15
CA GLY A 76 -14.07 -9.89 12.32
C GLY A 76 -15.07 -8.77 12.02
N ALA A 77 -15.00 -8.17 10.82
CA ALA A 77 -15.79 -6.98 10.46
C ALA A 77 -16.71 -7.17 9.24
N ASP A 78 -16.79 -8.39 8.68
CA ASP A 78 -17.61 -8.76 7.52
C ASP A 78 -17.42 -7.80 6.31
N LEU A 79 -16.20 -7.29 6.14
CA LEU A 79 -15.86 -6.42 5.02
C LEU A 79 -15.79 -7.25 3.73
N ILE A 80 -16.32 -6.66 2.66
CA ILE A 80 -16.14 -7.19 1.30
C ILE A 80 -14.64 -7.33 1.02
N GLY A 81 -14.22 -8.51 0.56
CA GLY A 81 -12.79 -8.85 0.40
C GLY A 81 -12.00 -7.82 -0.42
N ALA A 82 -12.60 -7.20 -1.43
CA ALA A 82 -11.94 -6.15 -2.22
C ALA A 82 -11.61 -4.88 -1.40
N VAL A 83 -12.49 -4.48 -0.47
CA VAL A 83 -12.25 -3.35 0.43
C VAL A 83 -11.18 -3.72 1.45
N ALA A 84 -11.29 -4.91 2.05
CA ALA A 84 -10.30 -5.41 3.01
C ALA A 84 -8.89 -5.53 2.38
N ALA A 85 -8.79 -6.02 1.14
CA ALA A 85 -7.53 -6.10 0.40
C ALA A 85 -6.94 -4.72 0.12
N THR A 86 -7.78 -3.76 -0.29
CA THR A 86 -7.33 -2.39 -0.54
C THR A 86 -6.78 -1.73 0.72
N LEU A 87 -7.47 -1.88 1.85
CA LEU A 87 -7.01 -1.40 3.14
C LEU A 87 -5.73 -2.11 3.58
N GLY A 88 -5.65 -3.43 3.38
CA GLY A 88 -4.47 -4.22 3.75
C GLY A 88 -3.22 -3.79 3.00
N ILE A 89 -3.32 -3.60 1.69
CA ILE A 89 -2.20 -3.11 0.87
C ILE A 89 -1.78 -1.71 1.33
N LEU A 90 -2.74 -0.81 1.54
CA LEU A 90 -2.44 0.55 1.96
C LEU A 90 -1.78 0.61 3.34
N LEU A 91 -2.34 -0.10 4.33
CA LEU A 91 -1.81 -0.15 5.70
C LEU A 91 -0.45 -0.85 5.76
N GLY A 92 -0.28 -1.95 5.02
CA GLY A 92 1.00 -2.64 4.88
C GLY A 92 2.07 -1.71 4.32
N ARG A 93 1.74 -0.95 3.27
CA ARG A 93 2.64 0.02 2.64
C ARG A 93 2.99 1.18 3.57
N VAL A 94 2.02 1.72 4.31
CA VAL A 94 2.25 2.76 5.32
C VAL A 94 3.14 2.23 6.44
N GLY A 95 2.87 1.02 6.95
CA GLY A 95 3.66 0.37 7.98
C GLY A 95 5.13 0.18 7.58
N ALA A 96 5.37 -0.29 6.36
CA ALA A 96 6.72 -0.44 5.81
C ALA A 96 7.47 0.91 5.70
N ASN A 97 6.79 1.95 5.19
CA ASN A 97 7.37 3.30 5.09
C ASN A 97 7.71 3.88 6.47
N LEU A 98 6.81 3.73 7.46
CA LEU A 98 7.01 4.17 8.84
C LEU A 98 8.16 3.42 9.53
N PHE A 99 8.29 2.13 9.30
CA PHE A 99 9.38 1.33 9.83
C PHE A 99 10.73 1.78 9.29
N LEU A 100 10.83 2.05 7.98
CA LEU A 100 12.08 2.46 7.34
C LEU A 100 12.43 3.94 7.52
N LEU A 101 11.48 4.80 7.89
CA LEU A 101 11.71 6.24 8.09
C LEU A 101 12.91 6.52 9.02
N ARG A 102 12.94 5.90 10.21
CA ARG A 102 14.03 6.10 11.20
C ARG A 102 15.41 5.67 10.67
N PRO A 103 15.61 4.43 10.19
CA PRO A 103 16.93 4.01 9.70
C PRO A 103 17.34 4.76 8.43
N THR A 104 16.41 5.17 7.57
CA THR A 104 16.73 6.01 6.41
C THR A 104 17.27 7.38 6.84
N PHE A 105 16.61 8.08 7.78
CA PHE A 105 17.13 9.36 8.28
C PHE A 105 18.50 9.21 8.96
N ALA A 106 18.71 8.15 9.73
CA ALA A 106 20.01 7.87 10.35
C ALA A 106 21.10 7.64 9.29
N ALA A 107 20.79 6.92 8.20
CA ALA A 107 21.72 6.66 7.11
C ALA A 107 22.07 7.92 6.30
N VAL A 108 21.10 8.83 6.10
CA VAL A 108 21.35 10.12 5.44
C VAL A 108 22.28 11.00 6.28
N ARG A 109 22.06 11.08 7.59
CA ARG A 109 22.87 11.91 8.50
C ARG A 109 24.32 11.43 8.64
N GLN A 110 24.61 10.15 8.40
CA GLN A 110 25.99 9.64 8.41
C GLN A 110 26.80 10.02 7.16
N ARG A 111 26.15 10.56 6.13
CA ARG A 111 26.82 11.04 4.91
C ARG A 111 27.17 12.53 4.93
N GLU A 112 26.60 13.28 5.88
CA GLU A 112 26.95 14.69 6.16
C GLU A 112 28.12 14.79 7.14
#